data_AF-A0A537U4P3-F1
#
_entry.id   AF-A0A537U4P3-F1
#
_cell.length_a   1.000
_cell.length_b   1.000
_cell.length_c   1.000
_cell.angle_alpha   90.00
_cell.angle_beta   90.00
_cell.angle_gamma   90.00
#
_symmetry.space_group_name_H-M   'P 1'
#
loop_
_entity.id
_entity.type
_entity.pdbx_description
1 polymer ?
#
loop_
_entity_poly.entity_id
_entity_poly.type
_entity_poly.pdbx_seq_one_letter_code
_entity_poly.pdbx_strand_id
1 'polypeptide(L)'
;MSAGNNPYCGGKMGFGTYVAFGIAALVTACASQSDYIPPTYVSPSSFEHLTCRQIGEEAKRITRSDAAAGQAGKPDDATEISLLKGTMEALEQVSIEKNCNIQFQHG
;
A
#
# COMPACT_ATOMS: atom_id res chain seq x y z
N MET A 1 0.84 17.92 -12.37
CA MET A 1 2.00 17.44 -13.16
C MET A 1 3.23 17.49 -12.26
N SER A 2 3.44 16.48 -11.42
CA SER A 2 4.65 16.39 -10.61
C SER A 2 5.64 15.49 -11.32
N ALA A 3 6.67 16.10 -11.88
CA ALA A 3 7.89 15.40 -12.26
C ALA A 3 8.59 14.96 -10.97
N GLY A 4 8.35 13.72 -10.55
CA GLY A 4 9.11 13.06 -9.50
C GLY A 4 10.51 12.75 -10.02
N ASN A 5 11.42 13.71 -9.87
CA ASN A 5 12.84 13.55 -10.15
C ASN A 5 13.49 12.96 -8.89
N ASN A 6 13.44 11.63 -8.71
CA ASN A 6 14.04 10.98 -7.53
C ASN A 6 15.08 9.91 -7.94
N PRO A 7 16.39 10.20 -7.80
CA PRO A 7 17.49 9.36 -8.29
C PRO A 7 18.05 8.40 -7.23
N TYR A 8 17.20 7.77 -6.41
CA TYR A 8 17.65 6.91 -5.30
C TYR A 8 17.13 5.47 -5.40
N CYS A 9 17.49 4.78 -6.47
CA CYS A 9 17.93 3.39 -6.39
C CYS A 9 19.44 3.35 -6.68
N GLY A 10 20.19 4.18 -5.95
CA GLY A 10 21.66 4.23 -5.99
C GLY A 10 22.21 3.59 -4.72
N GLY A 11 22.58 2.32 -4.81
CA GLY A 11 23.31 1.65 -3.74
C GLY A 11 24.57 2.43 -3.38
N LYS A 12 24.65 2.95 -2.16
CA LYS A 12 25.94 3.24 -1.52
C LYS A 12 26.49 1.95 -0.89
N MET A 13 26.79 0.98 -1.75
CA MET A 13 27.78 -0.04 -1.39
C MET A 13 29.14 0.60 -1.68
N GLY A 14 29.91 0.88 -0.62
CA GLY A 14 31.24 1.44 -0.72
C GLY A 14 32.18 0.51 -1.50
N PHE A 15 32.17 0.66 -2.82
CA PHE A 15 33.01 -0.03 -3.81
C PHE A 15 34.42 0.60 -3.83
N GLY A 16 35.03 0.74 -2.65
CA GLY A 16 36.37 1.31 -2.47
C GLY A 16 37.50 0.29 -2.51
N THR A 17 37.21 -1.01 -2.57
CA THR A 17 38.21 -2.08 -2.66
C THR A 17 37.85 -3.01 -3.79
N TYR A 18 38.35 -2.63 -4.95
CA TYR A 18 38.30 -3.28 -6.24
C TYR A 18 38.60 -4.80 -6.20
N VAL A 19 37.86 -5.53 -7.05
CA VAL A 19 38.39 -6.44 -8.06
C VAL A 19 39.25 -7.61 -7.55
N ALA A 20 38.64 -8.79 -7.38
CA ALA A 20 39.35 -10.05 -7.68
C ALA A 20 38.48 -11.33 -7.71
N PHE A 21 37.29 -11.41 -7.11
CA PHE A 21 36.61 -12.72 -7.01
C PHE A 21 35.12 -12.67 -7.36
N GLY A 22 34.78 -13.41 -8.43
CA GLY A 22 33.64 -14.33 -8.41
C GLY A 22 32.27 -13.73 -8.67
N ILE A 23 31.87 -13.79 -9.93
CA ILE A 23 30.50 -13.66 -10.43
C ILE A 23 29.60 -14.69 -9.71
N ALA A 24 28.76 -14.28 -8.74
CA ALA A 24 27.50 -14.97 -8.36
C ALA A 24 26.74 -14.25 -7.22
N ALA A 25 26.45 -12.96 -7.35
CA ALA A 25 25.48 -12.28 -6.48
C ALA A 25 24.25 -11.85 -7.29
N LEU A 26 23.51 -12.82 -7.84
CA LEU A 26 22.17 -12.61 -8.39
C LEU A 26 21.16 -12.57 -7.24
N VAL A 27 21.24 -11.57 -6.38
CA VAL A 27 20.17 -11.30 -5.42
C VAL A 27 19.29 -10.20 -5.99
N THR A 28 18.31 -10.61 -6.81
CA THR A 28 17.19 -9.78 -7.24
C THR A 28 16.29 -9.50 -6.03
N ALA A 29 16.44 -8.33 -5.42
CA ALA A 29 15.48 -7.81 -4.46
C ALA A 29 14.32 -7.13 -5.21
N CYS A 30 13.09 -7.55 -4.95
CA CYS A 30 11.89 -6.82 -5.36
C CYS A 30 11.81 -5.56 -4.49
N ALA A 31 12.21 -4.39 -5.02
CA ALA A 31 12.26 -3.15 -4.24
C ALA A 31 10.87 -2.49 -4.22
N SER A 32 10.20 -2.60 -3.07
CA SER A 32 8.99 -1.85 -2.73
C SER A 32 9.36 -0.38 -2.49
N GLN A 33 8.84 0.54 -3.31
CA GLN A 33 8.78 1.95 -2.93
C GLN A 33 7.32 2.27 -2.60
N SER A 34 7.02 2.28 -1.30
CA SER A 34 5.75 2.78 -0.78
C SER A 34 5.80 4.31 -0.82
N ASP A 35 5.36 4.89 -1.93
CA ASP A 35 5.07 6.32 -1.98
C ASP A 35 3.82 6.60 -1.13
N TYR A 36 3.90 7.61 -0.26
CA TYR A 36 2.78 8.02 0.59
C TYR A 36 1.67 8.63 -0.27
N ILE A 37 0.61 7.86 -0.46
CA ILE A 37 -0.57 8.22 -1.26
C ILE A 37 -1.71 8.54 -0.29
N PRO A 38 -2.20 9.80 -0.24
CA PRO A 38 -3.26 10.16 0.69
C PRO A 38 -4.59 9.49 0.31
N PRO A 39 -5.42 9.10 1.30
CA PRO A 39 -6.74 8.54 1.07
C PRO A 39 -7.67 9.57 0.44
N THR A 40 -8.52 9.12 -0.48
CA THR A 40 -9.64 9.92 -0.99
C THR A 40 -10.86 9.70 -0.12
N TYR A 41 -11.62 10.75 0.18
CA TYR A 41 -12.82 10.62 0.99
C TYR A 41 -13.87 9.71 0.33
N VAL A 42 -14.34 8.72 1.10
CA VAL A 42 -15.47 7.86 0.74
C VAL A 42 -16.48 7.87 1.88
N SER A 43 -17.78 7.94 1.55
CA SER A 43 -18.84 8.00 2.56
C SER A 43 -18.96 6.70 3.38
N PRO A 44 -18.93 6.76 4.72
CA PRO A 44 -19.07 5.59 5.60
C PRO A 44 -20.45 4.91 5.53
N SER A 45 -21.51 5.69 5.26
CA SER A 45 -22.90 5.21 5.23
C SER A 45 -23.16 4.06 4.25
N SER A 46 -22.34 3.93 3.20
CA SER A 46 -22.42 2.81 2.24
C SER A 46 -22.09 1.47 2.88
N PHE A 47 -21.31 1.45 3.96
CA PHE A 47 -20.89 0.23 4.68
C PHE A 47 -21.69 -0.02 5.96
N GLU A 48 -22.55 0.92 6.35
CA GLU A 48 -23.36 0.85 7.57
C GLU A 48 -24.32 -0.37 7.58
N HIS A 49 -24.73 -0.84 6.41
CA HIS A 49 -25.58 -2.03 6.27
C HIS A 49 -24.83 -3.37 6.42
N LEU A 50 -23.50 -3.36 6.51
CA LEU A 50 -22.70 -4.58 6.66
C LEU A 50 -22.66 -5.06 8.12
N THR A 51 -22.55 -6.38 8.29
CA THR A 51 -22.28 -7.03 9.57
C THR A 51 -20.79 -6.98 9.92
N CYS A 52 -20.41 -7.07 11.21
CA CYS A 52 -18.99 -7.10 11.61
C CYS A 52 -18.17 -8.18 10.89
N ARG A 53 -18.77 -9.33 10.58
CA ARG A 53 -18.12 -10.39 9.79
C ARG A 53 -17.85 -9.92 8.35
N GLN A 54 -18.83 -9.30 7.71
CA GLN A 54 -18.70 -8.78 6.35
C GLN A 54 -17.70 -7.61 6.29
N ILE A 55 -17.71 -6.71 7.28
CA ILE A 55 -16.74 -5.60 7.35
C ILE A 55 -15.31 -6.14 7.35
N GLY A 56 -15.02 -7.18 8.15
CA GLY A 56 -13.69 -7.80 8.17
C GLY A 56 -13.32 -8.49 6.85
N GLU A 57 -14.28 -9.12 6.18
CA GLU A 57 -14.07 -9.75 4.86
C GLU A 57 -13.83 -8.70 3.77
N GLU A 58 -14.58 -7.60 3.78
CA GLU A 58 -14.41 -6.49 2.85
C GLU A 58 -13.10 -5.74 3.11
N ALA A 59 -12.74 -5.47 4.36
CA ALA A 59 -11.45 -4.89 4.71
C ALA A 59 -10.29 -5.72 4.16
N LYS A 60 -10.33 -7.05 4.35
CA LYS A 60 -9.31 -7.96 3.83
C LYS A 60 -9.26 -8.00 2.30
N ARG A 61 -10.40 -7.85 1.62
CA ARG A 61 -10.47 -7.74 0.16
C ARG A 61 -9.77 -6.47 -0.31
N ILE A 62 -10.10 -5.33 0.30
CA ILE A 62 -9.55 -4.01 -0.05
C ILE A 62 -8.05 -3.96 0.23
N THR A 63 -7.57 -4.48 1.35
CA THR A 63 -6.13 -4.56 1.64
C THR A 63 -5.36 -5.36 0.59
N ARG A 64 -5.96 -6.40 0.01
CA ARG A 64 -5.32 -7.17 -1.08
C ARG A 64 -5.27 -6.39 -2.38
N SER A 65 -6.34 -5.67 -2.70
CA SER A 65 -6.38 -4.78 -3.86
C SER A 65 -5.36 -3.65 -3.71
N ASP A 66 -5.26 -3.05 -2.53
CA ASP A 66 -4.31 -1.98 -2.22
C ASP A 66 -2.86 -2.48 -2.32
N ALA A 67 -2.56 -3.65 -1.75
CA ALA A 67 -1.23 -4.25 -1.83
C ALA A 67 -0.85 -4.66 -3.26
N ALA A 68 -1.80 -5.06 -4.10
CA ALA A 68 -1.55 -5.37 -5.50
C ALA A 68 -1.31 -4.10 -6.32
N ALA A 69 -2.10 -3.06 -6.08
CA ALA A 69 -1.94 -1.76 -6.74
C ALA A 69 -0.62 -1.08 -6.33
N GLY A 70 -0.23 -1.15 -5.05
CA GLY A 70 1.04 -0.61 -4.55
C GLY A 70 2.30 -1.27 -5.13
N GLN A 71 2.19 -2.49 -5.68
CA GLN A 71 3.30 -3.18 -6.34
C GLN A 71 3.47 -2.79 -7.81
N ALA A 72 2.42 -2.27 -8.45
CA ALA A 72 2.41 -1.98 -9.88
C ALA A 72 3.19 -0.69 -10.23
N GLY A 73 3.31 0.25 -9.28
CA GLY A 73 4.26 1.37 -9.36
C GLY A 73 4.00 2.37 -10.49
N LYS A 74 2.79 2.40 -11.07
CA LYS A 74 2.42 3.34 -12.13
C LYS A 74 1.60 4.51 -11.57
N PRO A 75 1.62 5.69 -12.22
CA PRO A 75 0.88 6.87 -11.73
C PRO A 75 -0.65 6.70 -11.77
N ASP A 76 -1.18 5.85 -12.65
CA ASP A 76 -2.58 5.43 -12.69
C ASP A 76 -2.98 4.66 -11.42
N ASP A 77 -2.06 3.86 -10.88
CA ASP A 77 -2.30 3.08 -9.66
C ASP A 77 -2.46 3.99 -8.43
N ALA A 78 -1.82 5.16 -8.39
CA ALA A 78 -1.91 6.09 -7.25
C ALA A 78 -3.35 6.58 -7.01
N THR A 79 -4.14 6.78 -8.06
CA THR A 79 -5.54 7.18 -7.92
C THR A 79 -6.40 6.03 -7.38
N GLU A 80 -6.14 4.82 -7.86
CA GLU A 80 -6.80 3.61 -7.37
C GLU A 80 -6.47 3.33 -5.90
N ILE A 81 -5.19 3.40 -5.54
CA ILE A 81 -4.69 3.26 -4.17
C ILE A 81 -5.31 4.31 -3.24
N SER A 82 -5.35 5.58 -3.65
CA SER A 82 -6.02 6.65 -2.88
C SER A 82 -7.48 6.31 -2.57
N LEU A 83 -8.22 5.79 -3.55
CA LEU A 83 -9.61 5.39 -3.35
C LEU A 83 -9.70 4.19 -2.40
N LEU A 84 -8.87 3.16 -2.60
CA LEU A 84 -8.84 1.97 -1.75
C LEU A 84 -8.50 2.31 -0.29
N LYS A 85 -7.50 3.17 -0.04
CA LYS A 85 -7.18 3.66 1.30
C LYS A 85 -8.36 4.41 1.93
N GLY A 86 -9.02 5.27 1.16
CA GLY A 86 -10.25 5.95 1.58
C GLY A 86 -11.39 5.02 1.97
N THR A 87 -11.57 3.93 1.22
CA THR A 87 -12.56 2.90 1.56
C THR A 87 -12.20 2.14 2.84
N MET A 88 -10.91 1.96 3.15
CA MET A 88 -10.49 1.35 4.41
C MET A 88 -10.78 2.26 5.61
N GLU A 89 -10.56 3.57 5.50
CA GLU A 89 -10.92 4.52 6.56
C GLU A 89 -12.43 4.54 6.82
N ALA A 90 -13.23 4.51 5.75
CA ALA A 90 -14.68 4.43 5.86
C ALA A 90 -15.13 3.13 6.56
N LEU A 91 -14.51 1.99 6.24
CA LEU A 91 -14.79 0.72 6.91
C LEU A 91 -14.35 0.71 8.37
N GLU A 92 -13.19 1.31 8.67
CA GLU A 92 -12.69 1.45 10.04
C GLU A 92 -13.67 2.29 10.87
N GLN A 93 -14.12 3.42 10.33
CA GLN A 93 -15.08 4.28 11.02
C GLN A 93 -16.39 3.56 11.35
N VAL A 94 -16.93 2.80 10.39
CA VAL A 94 -18.15 1.98 10.62
C VAL A 94 -17.88 0.85 11.61
N SER A 95 -16.68 0.26 11.60
CA SER A 95 -16.31 -0.79 12.55
C SER A 95 -16.24 -0.27 13.99
N ILE A 96 -15.76 0.97 14.19
CA ILE A 96 -15.68 1.62 15.49
C ILE A 96 -17.09 1.93 15.99
N GLU A 97 -17.94 2.49 15.12
CA GLU A 97 -19.34 2.79 15.43
C GLU A 97 -20.12 1.53 15.83
N LYS A 98 -19.90 0.42 15.13
CA LYS A 98 -20.51 -0.88 15.43
C LYS A 98 -19.79 -1.68 16.53
N ASN A 99 -18.67 -1.16 17.06
CA ASN A 99 -17.82 -1.82 18.03
C ASN A 99 -17.38 -3.24 17.59
N CYS A 100 -17.00 -3.38 16.32
CA CYS A 100 -16.49 -4.63 15.80
C CYS A 100 -15.04 -4.86 16.30
N ASN A 101 -14.79 -5.96 17.01
CA ASN A 101 -13.45 -6.34 17.47
C ASN A 101 -12.61 -6.93 16.31
N ILE A 102 -12.31 -6.10 15.30
CA ILE A 102 -11.53 -6.45 14.11
C ILE A 102 -10.31 -5.54 13.97
N GLN A 103 -9.22 -6.07 13.42
CA GLN A 103 -7.94 -5.37 13.27
C GLN A 103 -7.73 -4.96 11.81
N PHE A 104 -7.54 -3.66 11.57
CA PHE A 104 -7.19 -3.11 10.25
C PHE A 104 -5.67 -2.97 10.14
N GLN A 105 -5.09 -3.48 9.06
CA GLN A 105 -3.67 -3.36 8.77
C GLN A 105 -3.42 -2.03 8.06
N HIS A 106 -2.85 -1.06 8.78
CA HIS A 106 -2.43 0.23 8.21
C HIS A 106 -0.97 0.12 7.76
N GLY A 107 -0.73 0.27 6.46
CA GLY A 107 0.58 0.20 5.82
C GLY A 107 0.83 1.34 4.84
#